data_AF-A0A7V2JE61-F1
#
_entry.id   AF-A0A7V2JE61-F1
#
_cell.length_a   1.000
_cell.length_b   1.000
_cell.length_c   1.000
_cell.angle_alpha   90.00
_cell.angle_beta   90.00
_cell.angle_gamma   90.00
#
_symmetry.space_group_name_H-M   'P 1'
#
loop_
_entity.id
_entity.type
_entity.pdbx_description
1 polymer ?
#
loop_
_entity_poly.entity_id
_entity_poly.type
_entity_poly.pdbx_seq_one_letter_code
_entity_poly.pdbx_strand_id
1 'polypeptide(L)'
;MFKILVINPGSTSTKLAIFEDENMLVSKTLRHDAKELRKYKRIVDQYRFRKKIIERFLTENGYRICQFSSIIGRGGLLKPIEGGTYLV
;
A
#
# COMPACT_ATOMS: atom_id res chain seq x y z
N MET A 1 -2.45 1.15 -21.87
CA MET A 1 -1.54 0.60 -20.86
C MET A 1 -1.72 1.36 -19.56
N PHE A 2 -2.19 0.68 -18.52
CA PHE A 2 -2.48 1.24 -17.21
C PHE A 2 -1.40 0.81 -16.23
N LYS A 3 -0.82 1.79 -15.52
CA LYS A 3 0.14 1.51 -14.45
C LYS A 3 -0.57 1.57 -13.12
N ILE A 4 -0.56 0.48 -12.36
CA ILE A 4 -1.39 0.31 -11.17
C ILE A 4 -0.49 0.06 -9.96
N LEU A 5 -0.67 0.85 -8.89
CA LEU A 5 -0.03 0.62 -7.60
C LEU A 5 -1.00 -0.09 -6.67
N VAL A 6 -0.63 -1.27 -6.18
CA VAL A 6 -1.44 -2.04 -5.21
C VAL A 6 -0.82 -1.93 -3.83
N ILE A 7 -1.61 -1.48 -2.84
CA ILE A 7 -1.20 -1.24 -1.46
C ILE A 7 -2.04 -2.10 -0.52
N ASN A 8 -1.39 -3.03 0.18
CA ASN A 8 -2.04 -3.90 1.16
C ASN A 8 -1.32 -3.82 2.53
N PRO A 9 -1.72 -2.86 3.39
CA PRO A 9 -1.25 -2.81 4.77
C PRO A 9 -1.82 -3.97 5.58
N GLY A 10 -0.95 -4.77 6.19
CA GLY A 10 -1.28 -5.74 7.22
C GLY A 10 -0.82 -5.30 8.60
N SER A 11 -1.11 -6.11 9.61
CA SER A 11 -0.74 -5.85 11.01
C SER A 11 0.78 -5.65 11.16
N THR A 12 1.57 -6.63 10.72
CA THR A 12 3.03 -6.65 10.85
C THR A 12 3.78 -6.55 9.51
N SER A 13 3.06 -6.31 8.42
CA SER A 13 3.67 -6.14 7.09
C SER A 13 2.91 -5.13 6.25
N THR A 14 3.52 -4.66 5.17
CA THR A 14 2.88 -3.95 4.07
C THR A 14 3.31 -4.63 2.78
N LYS A 15 2.36 -5.17 2.03
CA LYS A 15 2.62 -5.75 0.70
C LYS A 15 2.34 -4.68 -0.35
N LEU A 16 3.26 -4.54 -1.29
CA LEU A 16 3.22 -3.57 -2.38
C LEU A 16 3.49 -4.28 -3.69
N ALA A 17 2.76 -3.88 -4.74
CA ALA A 17 3.02 -4.35 -6.08
C ALA A 17 2.75 -3.26 -7.10
N ILE A 18 3.48 -3.33 -8.21
CA ILE A 18 3.30 -2.47 -9.38
C ILE A 18 2.92 -3.38 -10.54
N PHE A 19 1.81 -3.05 -11.18
CA PHE A 19 1.32 -3.73 -12.38
C PHE A 19 1.34 -2.78 -13.57
N GLU A 20 1.49 -3.38 -14.74
CA GLU A 20 1.27 -2.76 -16.02
C GLU A 20 0.27 -3.63 -16.79
N ASP A 21 -0.95 -3.11 -16.93
CA ASP A 21 -2.13 -3.90 -17.27
C ASP A 21 -2.22 -5.14 -16.36
N GLU A 22 -2.13 -6.35 -16.91
CA GLU A 22 -2.21 -7.61 -16.16
C GLU A 22 -0.83 -8.11 -15.68
N ASN A 23 0.26 -7.49 -16.13
CA ASN A 23 1.61 -7.94 -15.84
C ASN A 23 2.11 -7.35 -14.52
N MET A 24 2.46 -8.22 -13.57
CA MET A 24 3.10 -7.81 -12.33
C MET A 24 4.58 -7.51 -12.58
N LEU A 25 4.96 -6.24 -12.51
CA LEU A 25 6.35 -5.81 -12.73
C LEU A 25 7.19 -5.90 -11.46
N VAL A 26 6.61 -5.53 -10.32
CA VAL A 26 7.31 -5.49 -9.02
C VAL A 26 6.37 -6.00 -7.94
N SER A 27 6.89 -6.79 -7.00
CA SER A 27 6.18 -7.19 -5.79
C SER A 27 7.14 -7.25 -4.61
N LYS A 28 6.76 -6.64 -3.48
CA LYS A 28 7.57 -6.60 -2.26
C LYS A 28 6.70 -6.73 -1.02
N THR A 29 7.10 -7.62 -0.11
CA THR A 29 6.52 -7.69 1.23
C THR A 29 7.47 -7.03 2.22
N LEU A 30 7.07 -5.87 2.74
CA LEU A 30 7.85 -5.11 3.72
C LEU A 30 7.37 -5.49 5.11
N ARG A 31 8.20 -6.21 5.86
CA ARG A 31 7.90 -6.60 7.26
C ARG A 31 8.28 -5.46 8.20
N HIS A 32 7.47 -5.25 9.23
CA HIS A 32 7.69 -4.23 10.24
C HIS A 32 8.09 -4.89 11.55
N ASP A 33 9.15 -4.39 12.16
CA ASP A 33 9.59 -4.84 13.46
C ASP A 33 8.54 -4.53 14.53
N ALA A 34 8.27 -5.48 15.43
CA ALA A 34 7.25 -5.32 16.46
C ALA A 34 7.61 -4.21 17.46
N LYS A 35 8.90 -3.99 17.76
CA LYS A 35 9.36 -2.90 18.64
C LYS A 35 9.12 -1.54 17.99
N GLU A 36 9.31 -1.42 16.67
CA GLU A 36 8.99 -0.19 15.94
C GLU A 36 7.48 0.09 15.94
N LEU A 37 6.64 -0.93 15.71
CA LEU A 37 5.19 -0.77 15.73
C LEU A 37 4.62 -0.45 17.11
N ARG A 38 5.23 -0.97 18.18
CA ARG A 38 4.83 -0.69 19.57
C ARG A 38 5.01 0.75 20.00
N LYS A 39 5.75 1.57 19.25
CA LYS A 39 5.88 3.01 19.49
C LYS A 39 4.58 3.78 19.24
N TYR A 40 3.62 3.19 18.51
CA TYR A 40 2.35 3.83 18.15
C TYR A 40 1.23 3.37 19.08
N LYS A 41 0.54 4.32 19.72
CA LYS A 41 -0.57 4.02 20.64
C LYS A 41 -1.79 3.44 19.90
N ARG A 42 -2.07 3.95 18.70
CA ARG A 42 -3.20 3.50 17.85
C ARG A 42 -2.69 3.13 16.45
N ILE A 43 -3.44 2.27 15.75
CA ILE A 43 -3.09 1.87 14.38
C ILE A 43 -3.03 3.08 13.44
N VAL A 44 -3.97 4.04 13.58
CA VAL A 44 -4.00 5.25 12.74
C VAL A 44 -2.74 6.11 12.89
N ASP A 45 -2.08 6.07 14.05
CA ASP A 45 -0.85 6.83 14.30
C ASP A 45 0.31 6.30 13.43
N GLN A 46 0.20 5.08 12.89
CA GLN A 46 1.19 4.49 11.98
C GLN A 46 1.12 5.07 10.56
N TYR A 47 0.12 5.90 10.22
CA TYR A 47 -0.11 6.39 8.86
C TYR A 47 1.14 6.96 8.19
N ARG A 48 1.85 7.87 8.88
CA ARG A 48 3.06 8.52 8.33
C ARG A 48 4.19 7.53 8.12
N PHE A 49 4.37 6.59 9.05
CA PHE A 49 5.36 5.53 8.93
C PHE A 49 5.09 4.63 7.72
N ARG A 50 3.85 4.15 7.56
CA ARG A 50 3.46 3.31 6.42
C ARG A 50 3.59 4.08 5.11
N LYS A 51 3.19 5.35 5.06
CA LYS A 51 3.35 6.21 3.88
C LYS A 51 4.82 6.34 3.45
N LYS A 52 5.72 6.63 4.38
CA LYS A 52 7.16 6.76 4.09
C LYS A 52 7.76 5.48 3.51
N ILE A 53 7.27 4.32 3.96
CA ILE A 53 7.69 3.02 3.43
C ILE A 53 7.23 2.82 1.98
N ILE A 54 6.02 3.24 1.66
CA ILE A 54 5.46 3.18 0.30
C ILE A 54 6.22 4.13 -0.64
N GLU A 55 6.46 5.38 -0.21
CA GLU A 55 7.24 6.35 -0.97
C GLU A 55 8.66 5.84 -1.25
N ARG A 56 9.31 5.24 -0.24
CA ARG A 56 10.63 4.63 -0.43
C ARG A 56 10.59 3.45 -1.42
N PHE A 57 9.58 2.59 -1.35
CA PHE A 57 9.39 1.52 -2.33
C PHE A 57 9.30 2.04 -3.76
N LEU A 58 8.56 3.14 -3.98
CA LEU A 58 8.46 3.76 -5.31
C LEU A 58 9.81 4.30 -5.77
N THR A 59 10.50 5.07 -4.93
CA THR A 59 11.82 5.64 -5.24
C THR A 59 12.86 4.55 -5.53
N GLU A 60 12.93 3.49 -4.71
CA GLU A 60 13.85 2.36 -4.89
C GLU A 60 13.66 1.65 -6.24
N ASN A 61 12.44 1.66 -6.79
CA ASN A 61 12.12 1.03 -8.07
C ASN A 61 12.05 2.03 -9.23
N GLY A 62 12.44 3.29 -9.02
CA GLY A 62 12.48 4.31 -10.07
C GLY A 62 11.11 4.85 -10.51
N TYR A 63 10.08 4.71 -9.67
CA TYR A 63 8.72 5.18 -9.98
C TYR A 63 8.37 6.47 -9.24
N ARG A 64 7.62 7.35 -9.91
CA ARG A 64 6.94 8.52 -9.34
C ARG A 64 5.44 8.27 -9.26
N ILE A 65 4.80 8.80 -8.22
CA ILE A 65 3.36 8.57 -8.00
C ILE A 65 2.49 9.09 -9.15
N CYS A 66 2.89 10.15 -9.84
CA CYS A 66 2.18 10.73 -10.98
C CYS A 66 2.19 9.85 -12.25
N GLN A 67 2.96 8.76 -12.27
CA GLN A 67 3.01 7.83 -13.41
C GLN A 67 1.93 6.74 -13.32
N PHE A 68 1.22 6.64 -12.20
CA PHE A 68 0.19 5.63 -11.99
C PHE A 68 -1.17 6.12 -12.46
N SER A 69 -1.85 5.28 -13.23
CA SER A 69 -3.23 5.50 -13.65
C SER A 69 -4.21 5.29 -12.51
N SER A 70 -3.87 4.41 -11.56
CA SER A 70 -4.68 4.15 -10.37
C SER A 70 -3.84 3.63 -9.21
N ILE A 71 -4.35 3.84 -7.99
CA ILE A 71 -3.79 3.32 -6.76
C ILE A 71 -4.90 2.53 -6.06
N ILE A 72 -4.67 1.25 -5.81
CA ILE A 72 -5.63 0.34 -5.23
C ILE A 72 -5.22 0.00 -3.80
N GLY A 73 -6.12 0.24 -2.85
CA GLY A 73 -5.94 -0.11 -1.44
C GLY A 73 -6.81 -1.30 -1.04
N ARG A 74 -6.32 -2.14 -0.12
CA ARG A 74 -7.19 -3.11 0.57
C ARG A 74 -8.23 -2.37 1.41
N GLY A 75 -9.50 -2.77 1.30
CA GLY A 75 -10.59 -2.27 2.14
C GLY A 75 -10.29 -2.43 3.64
N GLY A 76 -10.66 -1.39 4.40
CA GLY A 76 -10.46 -1.32 5.85
C GLY A 76 -11.70 -1.75 6.65
N LEU A 77 -11.75 -1.33 7.92
CA LEU A 77 -12.94 -1.45 8.74
C LEU A 77 -14.00 -0.45 8.26
N LEU A 78 -15.00 -0.97 7.54
CA LEU A 78 -16.15 -0.22 7.04
C LEU A 78 -17.43 -0.78 7.65
N LYS A 79 -18.54 -0.03 7.55
CA LYS A 79 -19.87 -0.60 7.77
C LYS A 79 -20.14 -1.72 6.74
N PRO A 80 -21.10 -2.63 6.97
CA PRO A 80 -21.53 -3.56 5.93
C PRO A 80 -21.89 -2.82 4.63
N ILE A 81 -21.29 -3.24 3.53
CA ILE A 81 -21.47 -2.68 2.18
C ILE A 81 -21.41 -3.83 1.16
N GLU A 82 -21.90 -3.60 -0.06
CA GLU A 82 -21.85 -4.58 -1.14
C GLU A 82 -20.40 -4.90 -1.58
N GLY A 83 -20.21 -6.04 -2.24
CA GLY A 83 -18.92 -6.37 -2.83
C GLY A 83 -18.66 -5.54 -4.08
N GLY A 84 -17.44 -4.98 -4.20
CA GLY A 84 -17.06 -4.22 -5.39
C GLY A 84 -15.83 -3.34 -5.19
N THR A 85 -15.48 -2.60 -6.24
CA THR A 85 -14.45 -1.56 -6.21
C THR A 85 -15.12 -0.21 -6.00
N TYR A 86 -14.64 0.55 -5.01
CA TYR A 86 -15.18 1.84 -4.64
C TYR A 86 -14.22 2.97 -5.05
N LEU A 87 -14.75 4.01 -5.68
CA LEU A 87 -14.03 5.26 -5.90
C LEU A 87 -14.04 6.08 -4.60
N VAL A 88 -12.86 6.54 -4.19
CA VAL A 88 -12.61 7.29 -2.94
C VAL A 88 -11.73 8.50 -3.20
#